data_AF-A0A6V7UM85-F1
#
_entry.id   AF-A0A6V7UM85-F1
#
_cell.length_a   1.000
_cell.length_b   1.000
_cell.length_c   1.000
_cell.angle_alpha   90.00
_cell.angle_beta   90.00
_cell.angle_gamma   90.00
#
_symmetry.space_group_name_H-M   'P 1'
#
loop_
_entity.id
_entity.type
_entity.pdbx_description
1 polymer ?
#
loop_
_entity_poly.entity_id
_entity_poly.type
_entity_poly.pdbx_seq_one_letter_code
_entity_poly.pdbx_strand_id
1 'polypeptide(L)'
;MGKPRNDGKGRPIKVVMPTTYHQRLILSRSKSLRNISDFSGVYLRPSMTKEERQHDYELRKECRDKNSKLNVGEPPWKIFKGKIVRAFNQVSLNK
;
A
#
# COMPACT_ATOMS: atom_id res chain seq x y z
N MET A 1 20.21 -6.22 19.17
CA MET A 1 18.92 -6.81 18.72
C MET A 1 18.14 -7.23 19.97
N GLY A 2 16.96 -6.66 20.23
CA GLY A 2 16.23 -6.84 21.50
C GLY A 2 15.56 -8.23 21.68
N LYS A 3 14.95 -8.46 22.87
CA LYS A 3 14.25 -9.70 23.27
C LYS A 3 13.38 -10.27 22.15
N PRO A 4 13.41 -11.58 21.83
CA PRO A 4 12.63 -12.22 20.76
C PRO A 4 11.11 -12.04 20.93
N ARG A 5 10.36 -12.10 19.82
CA ARG A 5 8.88 -12.04 19.88
C ARG A 5 8.37 -13.45 20.16
N ASN A 6 7.43 -13.59 21.10
CA ASN A 6 6.85 -14.89 21.46
C ASN A 6 5.70 -15.31 20.51
N ASP A 7 5.27 -14.44 19.60
CA ASP A 7 4.08 -14.65 18.76
C ASP A 7 4.32 -15.52 17.51
N GLY A 8 5.51 -16.12 17.36
CA GLY A 8 5.91 -16.88 16.15
C GLY A 8 6.08 -16.03 14.87
N LYS A 9 5.84 -14.72 14.93
CA LYS A 9 5.96 -13.79 13.78
C LYS A 9 7.34 -13.17 13.67
N GLY A 10 7.88 -13.12 12.45
CA GLY A 10 9.12 -12.42 12.14
C GLY A 10 9.08 -10.93 12.48
N ARG A 11 10.23 -10.36 12.86
CA ARG A 11 10.34 -8.93 13.14
C ARG A 11 10.30 -8.13 11.83
N PRO A 12 9.62 -6.96 11.80
CA PRO A 12 9.76 -6.04 10.68
C PRO A 12 11.23 -5.60 10.56
N ILE A 13 11.78 -5.73 9.35
CA ILE A 13 13.12 -5.24 9.01
C ILE A 13 12.97 -3.88 8.35
N LYS A 14 13.72 -2.89 8.81
CA LYS A 14 13.80 -1.58 8.15
C LYS A 14 14.97 -1.61 7.17
N VAL A 15 14.67 -1.49 5.89
CA VAL A 15 15.67 -1.36 4.82
C VAL A 15 15.73 0.11 4.40
N VAL A 16 16.93 0.67 4.43
CA VAL A 16 17.19 2.05 3.96
C VAL A 16 17.80 1.93 2.56
N MET A 17 17.15 2.56 1.59
CA MET A 17 17.60 2.55 0.20
C MET A 17 18.56 3.72 -0.05
N PRO A 18 19.52 3.61 -0.99
CA PRO A 18 20.44 4.70 -1.32
C PRO A 18 19.74 5.93 -1.88
N THR A 19 18.65 5.74 -2.64
CA THR A 19 17.88 6.84 -3.24
C THR A 19 16.37 6.60 -3.17
N THR A 20 15.61 7.69 -3.25
CA THR A 20 14.14 7.67 -3.31
C THR A 20 13.62 6.95 -4.56
N TYR A 21 14.37 6.97 -5.66
CA TYR A 21 14.05 6.23 -6.88
C TYR A 21 13.98 4.73 -6.63
N HIS A 22 15.02 4.14 -6.04
CA HIS A 22 15.06 2.71 -5.74
C HIS A 22 13.96 2.30 -4.77
N GLN A 23 13.66 3.15 -3.78
CA GLN A 23 12.53 2.93 -2.87
C GLN A 23 11.20 2.85 -3.63
N ARG A 24 10.91 3.81 -4.52
CA ARG A 24 9.69 3.82 -5.33
C ARG A 24 9.61 2.62 -6.26
N LEU A 25 10.73 2.26 -6.88
CA LEU A 25 10.84 1.12 -7.79
C LEU A 25 10.55 -0.22 -7.09
N ILE A 26 11.08 -0.42 -5.88
CA ILE A 26 10.81 -1.63 -5.10
C ILE A 26 9.34 -1.66 -4.65
N LEU A 27 8.80 -0.53 -4.19
CA LEU A 27 7.41 -0.46 -3.74
C LEU A 27 6.42 -0.69 -4.88
N SER A 28 6.70 -0.23 -6.10
CA SER A 28 5.83 -0.48 -7.25
C SER A 28 5.80 -1.96 -7.64
N ARG A 29 6.94 -2.66 -7.52
CA ARG A 29 7.07 -4.09 -7.78
C ARG A 29 6.63 -4.98 -6.62
N SER A 30 6.46 -4.46 -5.42
CA SER A 30 6.10 -5.23 -4.22
C SER A 30 4.89 -6.16 -4.38
N LYS A 31 3.94 -5.82 -5.26
CA LYS A 31 2.77 -6.65 -5.54
C LYS A 31 3.12 -7.99 -6.20
N SER A 32 4.21 -8.08 -6.96
CA SER A 32 4.63 -9.33 -7.62
C SER A 32 5.10 -10.39 -6.64
N LEU A 33 5.56 -10.00 -5.44
CA LEU A 33 6.01 -10.93 -4.40
C LEU A 33 4.91 -11.91 -3.96
N ARG A 34 3.65 -11.48 -4.04
CA ARG A 34 2.49 -12.32 -3.71
C ARG A 34 2.30 -13.50 -4.67
N ASN A 35 2.83 -13.39 -5.88
CA ASN A 35 2.68 -14.40 -6.92
C ASN A 35 3.83 -15.42 -6.89
N ILE A 36 4.86 -15.20 -6.09
CA ILE A 36 6.01 -16.10 -5.97
C ILE A 36 5.79 -16.96 -4.72
N SER A 37 5.74 -18.29 -4.86
CA SER A 37 5.43 -19.24 -3.78
C SER A 37 6.24 -18.97 -2.51
N ASP A 38 7.54 -18.76 -2.69
CA ASP A 38 8.53 -18.68 -1.60
C ASP A 38 8.44 -17.34 -0.85
N PHE A 39 7.80 -16.33 -1.46
CA PHE A 39 7.66 -14.98 -0.90
C PHE A 39 6.22 -14.60 -0.57
N SER A 40 5.29 -15.55 -0.64
CA SER A 40 3.86 -15.34 -0.37
C SER A 40 3.56 -14.73 1.02
N GLY A 41 4.41 -15.01 2.01
CA GLY A 41 4.33 -14.43 3.37
C GLY A 41 5.12 -13.13 3.58
N VAL A 42 5.80 -12.61 2.56
CA VAL A 42 6.66 -11.42 2.65
C VAL A 42 5.93 -10.20 2.11
N TYR A 43 5.86 -9.14 2.91
CA TYR A 43 5.18 -7.90 2.55
C TYR A 43 6.13 -6.71 2.65
N LEU A 44 6.24 -5.96 1.56
CA LEU A 44 6.94 -4.68 1.54
C LEU A 44 5.94 -3.54 1.70
N ARG A 45 6.29 -2.56 2.53
CA ARG A 45 5.49 -1.35 2.77
C ARG A 45 6.40 -0.14 2.96
N PRO A 46 5.93 1.07 2.61
CA PRO A 46 6.68 2.28 2.93
C PRO A 46 6.82 2.45 4.45
N SER A 47 7.98 2.97 4.87
CA SER A 47 8.22 3.38 6.26
C SER A 47 7.53 4.72 6.52
N MET A 48 6.26 4.66 6.92
CA MET A 48 5.45 5.82 7.27
C MET A 48 5.42 6.07 8.78
N THR A 49 5.17 7.31 9.19
CA THR A 49 4.85 7.65 10.59
C THR A 49 3.54 6.98 11.04
N LYS A 50 3.19 7.10 12.31
CA LYS A 50 1.95 6.53 12.84
C LYS A 50 0.74 7.25 12.25
N GLU A 51 0.83 8.57 12.14
CA GLU A 51 -0.20 9.48 11.64
C GLU A 51 -0.45 9.22 10.14
N GLU A 52 0.62 9.18 9.35
CA GLU A 52 0.55 8.88 7.91
C GLU A 52 -0.08 7.50 7.65
N ARG A 53 0.28 6.50 8.47
CA ARG A 53 -0.27 5.14 8.36
C ARG A 53 -1.75 5.10 8.70
N GLN A 54 -2.18 5.84 9.72
CA GLN A 54 -3.58 5.93 10.11
C GLN A 54 -4.40 6.57 8.98
N HIS A 55 -3.91 7.69 8.45
CA HIS A 55 -4.56 8.38 7.33
C HIS A 55 -4.68 7.49 6.08
N ASP A 56 -3.61 6.78 5.71
CA ASP A 56 -3.60 5.84 4.58
C ASP A 56 -4.54 4.64 4.81
N TYR A 57 -4.70 4.19 6.05
CA TYR A 57 -5.69 3.16 6.40
C TYR A 57 -7.12 3.66 6.24
N GLU A 58 -7.43 4.87 6.73
CA GLU A 58 -8.73 5.50 6.62
C GLU A 58 -9.13 5.74 5.16
N LEU A 59 -8.22 6.25 4.34
CA LEU A 59 -8.43 6.42 2.89
C LEU A 59 -8.74 5.09 2.20
N ARG A 60 -8.04 4.00 2.56
CA ARG A 60 -8.32 2.67 2.00
C ARG A 60 -9.66 2.11 2.47
N LYS A 61 -10.03 2.35 3.73
CA LYS A 61 -11.31 1.94 4.27
C LYS A 61 -12.45 2.67 3.54
N GLU A 62 -12.40 3.99 3.47
CA GLU A 62 -13.42 4.80 2.80
C GLU A 62 -13.53 4.44 1.30
N CYS A 63 -12.41 4.24 0.61
CA CYS A 63 -12.40 3.80 -0.78
C CYS A 63 -13.07 2.44 -0.96
N ARG A 64 -12.79 1.48 -0.06
CA ARG A 64 -13.42 0.16 -0.07
C ARG A 64 -14.92 0.25 0.20
N ASP A 65 -15.34 1.07 1.16
CA ASP A 65 -16.75 1.26 1.51
C ASP A 65 -17.52 1.89 0.34
N LYS A 66 -16.93 2.87 -0.36
CA LYS A 66 -17.52 3.48 -1.56
C LYS A 66 -17.64 2.47 -2.71
N ASN A 67 -16.64 1.61 -2.90
CA ASN A 67 -16.68 0.58 -3.94
C ASN A 67 -17.65 -0.57 -3.57
N SER A 68 -17.75 -0.96 -2.31
CA SER A 68 -18.66 -2.03 -1.87
C SER A 68 -20.14 -1.67 -2.05
N LYS A 69 -20.48 -0.38 -2.03
CA LYS A 69 -21.84 0.11 -2.27
C LYS A 69 -22.24 0.09 -3.75
N LEU A 70 -21.27 -0.11 -4.64
CA LEU A 70 -21.46 -0.07 -6.07
C LEU A 70 -21.34 -1.51 -6.60
N ASN A 71 -22.47 -2.14 -6.93
CA ASN A 71 -22.54 -3.42 -7.62
C ASN A 71 -22.13 -3.28 -9.10
N VAL A 72 -20.94 -2.71 -9.34
CA VAL A 72 -20.40 -2.42 -10.66
C VAL A 72 -19.14 -3.28 -10.84
N GLY A 73 -19.00 -3.93 -11.99
CA GLY A 73 -17.90 -4.86 -12.24
C GLY A 73 -16.51 -4.26 -12.01
N GLU A 74 -16.27 -3.02 -12.43
CA GLU A 74 -15.03 -2.29 -12.13
C GLU A 74 -15.23 -1.24 -11.02
N PRO A 75 -14.39 -1.25 -9.96
CA PRO A 75 -14.49 -0.30 -8.86
C PRO A 75 -14.16 1.12 -9.33
N PRO A 76 -15.13 2.07 -9.29
CA PRO A 76 -14.93 3.38 -9.85
C PRO A 76 -14.12 4.30 -8.95
N TRP A 77 -13.96 3.99 -7.65
CA TRP A 77 -13.16 4.80 -6.72
C TRP A 77 -11.75 4.22 -6.57
N LYS A 78 -10.76 5.08 -6.76
CA LYS A 78 -9.33 4.76 -6.64
C LYS A 78 -8.64 5.80 -5.78
N ILE A 79 -7.56 5.41 -5.10
CA ILE A 79 -6.72 6.35 -4.35
C ILE A 79 -5.62 6.84 -5.27
N PHE A 80 -5.50 8.16 -5.43
CA PHE A 80 -4.47 8.80 -6.22
C PHE A 80 -3.88 9.98 -5.44
N LYS A 81 -2.55 9.99 -5.27
CA LYS A 81 -1.81 11.06 -4.54
C LYS A 81 -2.45 11.45 -3.19
N GLY A 82 -2.88 10.47 -2.39
CA GLY A 82 -3.48 10.71 -1.07
C GLY A 82 -4.94 11.20 -1.10
N LYS A 83 -5.62 11.13 -2.25
CA LYS A 83 -7.02 11.52 -2.41
C LYS A 83 -7.83 10.39 -3.04
N ILE A 84 -9.10 10.27 -2.68
CA ILE A 84 -10.03 9.37 -3.34
C ILE A 84 -10.57 10.06 -4.58
N VAL A 85 -10.30 9.47 -5.75
CA VAL A 85 -10.72 9.97 -7.05
C VAL A 85 -11.57 8.95 -7.77
N ARG A 86 -12.52 9.42 -8.59
CA ARG A 86 -13.26 8.55 -9.51
C ARG A 86 -12.38 8.25 -10.72
N ALA A 87 -12.36 7.01 -11.20
CA ALA A 87 -11.47 6.53 -12.26
C ALA A 87 -11.57 7.36 -13.55
N PHE A 88 -12.77 7.85 -13.89
CA PHE A 88 -12.99 8.73 -15.05
C PHE A 88 -12.30 10.10 -14.95
N ASN A 89 -11.99 10.59 -13.74
CA ASN A 89 -11.33 11.89 -13.53
C ASN A 89 -9.79 11.80 -13.48
N GLN A 90 -9.19 10.65 -13.79
CA GLN A 90 -7.73 10.52 -13.74
C GLN A 90 -7.01 11.28 -14.87
N VAL A 91 -7.69 11.57 -15.99
CA VAL A 91 -7.11 12.29 -17.14
C VAL A 91 -6.85 13.78 -16.82
N SER A 92 -7.61 14.39 -15.90
CA SER A 92 -7.51 15.82 -15.59
C SER A 92 -6.49 16.20 -14.51
N LEU A 93 -5.88 15.21 -13.83
CA LEU A 93 -4.94 15.43 -12.71
C LEU A 93 -3.45 15.28 -13.09
N ASN A 94 -3.17 15.21 -14.40
CA ASN A 94 -1.82 15.16 -14.98
C ASN A 94 -1.33 16.53 -15.52
N LYS A 95 -2.02 17.63 -15.20
CA LYS A 95 -1.52 18.99 -15.43
C LYS A 95 -0.82 19.52 -14.19
#